data_AF-A0A453S062-F1
#
_entry.id   AF-A0A453S062-F1
#
_cell.length_a   1.000
_cell.length_b   1.000
_cell.length_c   1.000
_cell.angle_alpha   90.00
_cell.angle_beta   90.00
_cell.angle_gamma   90.00
#
_symmetry.space_group_name_H-M   'P 1'
#
loop_
_entity.id
_entity.type
_entity.pdbx_description
1 polymer ?
#
loop_
_entity_poly.entity_id
_entity_poly.type
_entity_poly.pdbx_seq_one_letter_code
_entity_poly.pdbx_strand_id
1 'polypeptide(L)' 'LFKMEDVSMGLWVEKFNYTMPVRYSHSWKFCQYGCLENYYTAHYQSPRQMLCLWDKLVRGRPSCCNYR' A
#
# COMPACT_ATOMS: atom_id res chain seq x y z
N LEU A 1 18.84 -6.26 -15.73
CA LEU A 1 17.85 -5.50 -14.93
C LEU A 1 16.51 -6.21 -15.08
N PHE A 2 15.91 -6.69 -13.99
CA PHE A 2 14.55 -7.24 -14.06
C PHE A 2 13.58 -6.10 -14.35
N LYS A 3 12.64 -6.33 -15.28
CA LYS A 3 11.62 -5.34 -15.64
C LYS A 3 10.53 -5.15 -14.56
N MET A 4 10.57 -5.95 -13.50
CA MET A 4 9.59 -5.96 -12.42
C MET A 4 10.31 -5.86 -11.08
N GLU A 5 10.29 -4.67 -10.49
CA GLU A 5 10.96 -4.37 -9.23
C GLU A 5 10.37 -5.20 -8.08
N ASP A 6 9.04 -5.30 -7.99
CA ASP A 6 8.35 -6.07 -6.94
C ASP A 6 8.67 -7.57 -7.01
N VAL A 7 8.79 -8.13 -8.21
CA VAL A 7 9.22 -9.53 -8.39
C VAL A 7 10.66 -9.72 -7.92
N SER A 8 11.53 -8.74 -8.20
CA SER A 8 12.93 -8.77 -7.76
C SER A 8 13.03 -8.72 -6.24
N MET A 9 12.19 -7.89 -5.60
CA MET A 9 12.08 -7.85 -4.15
C MET A 9 11.58 -9.18 -3.58
N GLY A 10 10.60 -9.82 -4.21
CA GLY A 10 10.14 -11.15 -3.80
C GLY A 10 11.24 -12.22 -3.84
N LEU A 11 12.02 -12.26 -4.92
CA LEU A 11 13.18 -13.16 -5.03
C LEU A 11 14.25 -12.88 -3.98
N TRP A 12 14.45 -11.61 -3.64
CA TRP A 12 15.37 -11.23 -2.57
C TRP A 12 14.87 -11.65 -1.19
N VAL A 13 13.57 -11.45 -0.90
CA VAL A 13 12.94 -11.88 0.36
C VAL A 13 13.03 -13.39 0.55
N GLU A 14 12.86 -14.17 -0.52
CA GLU A 14 13.02 -15.63 -0.51
C GLU A 14 14.43 -16.04 -0.05
N LYS A 15 15.47 -15.38 -0.59
CA LYS A 15 16.86 -15.59 -0.16
C LYS A 15 17.14 -15.09 1.26
N PHE A 16 16.57 -13.95 1.64
CA PHE A 16 16.74 -13.36 2.96
C PHE A 16 16.11 -14.21 4.07
N ASN A 17 15.04 -14.94 3.76
CA ASN A 17 14.38 -15.82 4.72
C ASN A 17 15.29 -16.92 5.29
N TYR A 18 16.34 -17.31 4.56
CA TYR A 18 17.35 -18.26 5.05
C TYR A 18 18.28 -17.68 6.11
N THR A 19 18.44 -16.35 6.16
CA THR A 19 19.28 -15.67 7.16
C THR A 19 18.45 -15.19 8.35
N MET A 20 17.24 -14.69 8.11
CA MET A 20 16.32 -14.22 9.14
C MET A 20 14.89 -14.63 8.79
N PRO A 21 14.15 -15.29 9.71
CA PRO A 21 12.78 -15.71 9.44
C PRO A 21 11.86 -14.54 9.09
N VAL A 22 11.33 -14.55 7.88
CA VAL A 22 10.37 -13.58 7.37
C VAL A 22 8.96 -13.99 7.77
N ARG A 23 8.19 -13.05 8.31
CA ARG A 23 6.77 -13.23 8.62
C ARG A 23 5.90 -12.41 7.66
N TYR A 24 4.96 -13.09 7.02
CA TYR A 24 3.96 -12.45 6.17
C TYR A 24 2.74 -12.07 7.01
N SER A 25 2.32 -10.81 6.93
CA SER A 25 1.11 -10.31 7.57
C SER A 25 0.11 -9.87 6.51
N HIS A 26 -1.09 -10.43 6.56
CA HIS A 26 -2.17 -10.08 5.63
C HIS A 26 -3.14 -9.14 6.35
N SER A 27 -3.40 -7.99 5.74
CA SER A 27 -4.37 -7.03 6.26
C SER A 27 -5.03 -6.27 5.13
N TRP A 28 -6.34 -6.06 5.25
CA TRP A 28 -7.10 -5.20 4.35
C TRP A 28 -6.58 -3.75 4.33
N LYS A 29 -5.79 -3.33 5.34
CA LYS A 29 -5.13 -2.01 5.33
C LYS A 29 -4.10 -1.86 4.20
N PHE A 30 -3.61 -2.97 3.62
CA PHE A 30 -2.68 -3.01 2.49
C PHE A 30 -3.37 -3.39 1.16
N CYS A 31 -4.66 -3.07 1.00
CA CYS A 31 -5.44 -3.46 -0.17
C CYS A 31 -4.92 -2.82 -1.47
N GLN A 32 -4.72 -3.64 -2.50
CA GLN A 32 -4.24 -3.23 -3.83
C GLN A 32 -5.36 -2.83 -4.80
N TYR A 33 -6.62 -3.12 -4.48
CA TYR A 33 -7.74 -2.86 -5.40
C TYR A 33 -8.24 -1.41 -5.39
N GLY A 34 -7.84 -0.60 -4.41
CA GLY A 34 -8.35 0.76 -4.29
C GLY A 34 -8.07 1.38 -2.92
N CYS A 35 -9.05 2.11 -2.38
CA CYS A 35 -9.00 2.68 -1.04
C CYS A 35 -10.03 1.97 -0.15
N LEU A 36 -9.63 1.64 1.09
CA LEU A 36 -10.51 1.11 2.13
C LEU A 36 -10.46 2.00 3.38
N GLU A 37 -11.54 2.10 4.15
CA GLU A 37 -11.53 2.92 5.38
C GLU A 37 -10.43 2.46 6.36
N ASN A 38 -9.77 3.43 7.01
CA ASN A 38 -8.59 3.20 7.83
C ASN A 38 -7.40 2.51 7.11
N TYR A 39 -7.26 2.73 5.80
CA TYR A 39 -6.17 2.18 5.00
C TYR A 39 -4.79 2.65 5.50
N TYR A 40 -3.77 1.83 5.23
CA TYR A 40 -2.36 2.26 5.22
C TYR A 40 -1.90 2.57 3.79
N THR A 41 -2.39 1.83 2.81
CA THR A 41 -2.15 2.09 1.38
C THR A 41 -3.47 2.31 0.65
N ALA A 42 -3.53 3.34 -0.21
CA ALA A 42 -4.62 3.53 -1.15
C ALA A 42 -4.07 3.42 -2.57
N HIS A 43 -4.68 2.56 -3.37
CA HIS A 43 -4.26 2.27 -4.74
C HIS A 43 -5.20 2.92 -5.78
N TYR A 44 -4.71 3.16 -6.99
CA TYR A 44 -5.48 3.77 -8.11
C TYR A 44 -6.08 5.16 -7.80
N GLN A 45 -5.35 6.02 -7.09
CA GLN A 45 -5.80 7.37 -6.74
C GLN A 45 -5.33 8.41 -7.76
N SER A 46 -6.26 9.24 -8.24
CA SER A 46 -5.94 10.41 -9.06
C SER A 46 -5.26 11.51 -8.24
N PRO A 47 -4.57 12.48 -8.88
CA PRO A 47 -3.92 13.59 -8.16
C PRO A 47 -4.88 14.37 -7.24
N ARG A 48 -6.13 14.60 -7.66
CA ARG A 48 -7.15 15.26 -6.84
C ARG A 48 -7.55 14.42 -5.63
N GLN A 49 -7.66 13.10 -5.80
CA GLN A 49 -7.94 12.19 -4.68
C GLN A 49 -6.78 12.17 -3.69
N MET A 50 -5.52 12.20 -4.13
CA MET A 50 -4.37 12.27 -3.24
C MET A 50 -4.41 13.51 -2.33
N LEU A 51 -4.81 14.67 -2.86
CA LEU A 51 -4.99 15.88 -2.06
C LEU A 51 -6.11 15.74 -1.02
N CYS A 52 -7.24 15.16 -1.42
CA CYS A 52 -8.36 14.89 -0.51
C CYS A 52 -7.98 13.90 0.61
N LEU A 53 -7.25 12.83 0.27
CA LEU A 53 -6.75 11.85 1.22
C LEU A 53 -5.80 12.51 2.23
N TRP A 54 -4.93 13.40 1.75
CA TRP A 54 -4.02 14.15 2.60
C TRP A 54 -4.75 15.09 3.57
N ASP A 55 -5.71 15.88 3.10
CA ASP A 55 -6.53 16.77 3.97
C ASP A 55 -7.24 15.97 5.07
N LYS A 56 -7.82 14.81 4.75
CA LYS A 56 -8.46 13.93 5.72
C LYS A 56 -7.47 13.35 6.74
N LEU A 57 -6.28 12.96 6.29
CA LEU A 57 -5.23 12.45 7.17
C LEU A 57 -4.76 13.52 8.15
N VAL A 58 -4.55 14.75 7.70
CA VAL A 58 -4.16 15.90 8.55
C VAL A 58 -5.23 16.20 9.60
N ARG A 59 -6.51 15.98 9.29
CA ARG A 59 -7.64 16.09 10.25
C ARG A 59 -7.73 14.91 11.23
N GLY A 60 -6.86 13.91 11.09
CA GLY A 60 -6.59 12.90 12.11
C GLY A 60 -6.98 11.47 11.76
N ARG A 61 -7.71 11.21 10.66
CA ARG A 61 -8.06 9.83 10.27
C ARG A 61 -8.00 9.60 8.75
N PRO A 62 -7.32 8.54 8.29
CA PRO A 62 -7.39 8.14 6.89
C PRO A 62 -8.78 7.64 6.54
N SER A 63 -9.43 8.30 5.59
CA SER A 63 -10.73 7.90 5.04
C SER A 63 -10.75 8.11 3.53
N CYS A 64 -11.55 7.32 2.82
CA CYS A 64 -11.50 7.31 1.37
C CYS A 64 -12.20 8.52 0.75
N CYS A 65 -11.75 8.92 -0.43
CA CYS A 65 -12.30 10.05 -1.17
C CYS A 65 -13.19 9.56 -2.31
N ASN A 66 -14.41 10.10 -2.39
CA ASN A 66 -15.36 9.76 -3.44
C ASN A 66 -14.93 10.34 -4.79
N TYR A 67 -15.30 9.65 -5.87
CA TYR A 67 -15.09 10.06 -7.28
C TYR A 67 -16.03 11.20 -7.74
N ARG A 68 -16.64 11.97 -6.83
CA ARG A 68 -17.59 13.03 -7.23
C ARG A 68 -16.91 14.19 -7.94
#